data_AF-A0A2J4PDX3-F1
#
_entry.id   AF-A0A2J4PDX3-F1
#
_cell.length_a   1.000
_cell.length_b   1.000
_cell.length_c   1.000
_cell.angle_alpha   90.00
_cell.angle_beta   90.00
_cell.angle_gamma   90.00
#
_symmetry.space_group_name_H-M   'P 1'
#
loop_
_entity.id
_entity.type
_entity.pdbx_description
1 polymer ?
#
loop_
_entity_poly.entity_id
_entity_poly.type
_entity_poly.pdbx_seq_one_letter_code
_entity_poly.pdbx_strand_id
1 'polypeptide(L)'
;MRFPHQRLAQLFTLLQNETLPQEELAQRLSVSTRTVRADITALNALLLHYGAQFILTRGSGYQLVIHDPTRYQTLEESAPKAQHIPRTAADRIHFLLV
;
A
#
# COMPACT_ATOMS: atom_id res chain seq x y z
N MET A 1 -10.35 5.21 -6.42
CA MET A 1 -10.85 4.74 -5.10
C MET A 1 -11.30 5.90 -4.23
N ARG A 2 -12.35 5.71 -3.41
CA ARG A 2 -12.77 6.66 -2.38
C ARG A 2 -12.45 6.07 -1.01
N PHE A 3 -11.50 6.68 -0.30
CA PHE A 3 -11.13 6.24 1.04
C PHE A 3 -12.19 6.69 2.05
N PRO A 4 -12.57 5.86 3.02
CA PRO A 4 -13.56 6.23 4.04
C PRO A 4 -13.03 7.29 5.00
N HIS A 5 -11.70 7.40 5.16
CA HIS A 5 -11.05 8.40 6.00
C HIS A 5 -9.91 9.09 5.25
N GLN A 6 -9.76 10.41 5.43
CA GLN A 6 -8.66 11.18 4.84
C GLN A 6 -7.28 10.64 5.25
N ARG A 7 -7.17 10.12 6.48
CA ARG A 7 -5.93 9.51 6.98
C ARG A 7 -5.53 8.25 6.21
N LEU A 8 -6.49 7.42 5.79
CA LEU A 8 -6.21 6.23 4.97
C LEU A 8 -5.66 6.62 3.60
N ALA A 9 -6.21 7.68 3.00
CA ALA A 9 -5.70 8.23 1.75
C ALA A 9 -4.26 8.74 1.90
N GLN A 10 -3.94 9.43 3.00
CA GLN A 10 -2.59 9.88 3.31
C GLN A 10 -1.64 8.70 3.52
N LEU A 11 -2.04 7.69 4.31
CA LEU A 11 -1.25 6.48 4.56
C LEU A 11 -0.94 5.75 3.25
N PHE A 12 -1.96 5.55 2.40
CA PHE A 12 -1.80 4.94 1.09
C PHE A 12 -0.84 5.73 0.20
N THR A 13 -0.95 7.07 0.19
CA THR A 13 -0.05 7.93 -0.59
C THR A 13 1.39 7.86 -0.10
N LEU A 14 1.60 7.83 1.22
CA LEU A 14 2.93 7.69 1.82
C LEU A 14 3.57 6.35 1.44
N LEU A 15 2.84 5.24 1.62
CA LEU A 15 3.32 3.90 1.29
C LEU A 15 3.48 3.62 -0.19
N GLN A 16 2.87 4.45 -1.04
CA GLN A 16 3.09 4.42 -2.48
C GLN A 16 4.40 5.09 -2.91
N ASN A 17 4.89 6.05 -2.13
CA ASN A 17 6.14 6.75 -2.44
C ASN A 17 7.36 6.03 -1.85
N GLU A 18 7.20 5.43 -0.67
CA GLU A 18 8.29 4.80 0.06
C GLU A 18 7.80 3.74 1.04
N THR A 19 8.63 2.72 1.30
CA THR A 19 8.34 1.68 2.28
C THR A 19 8.70 2.20 3.68
N LEU A 20 7.68 2.44 4.51
CA LEU A 20 7.87 3.04 5.83
C LEU A 20 7.52 2.04 6.94
N PRO A 21 8.30 1.99 8.03
CA PRO A 21 7.94 1.21 9.21
C PRO A 21 6.74 1.83 9.93
N GLN A 22 6.09 1.01 10.76
CA GLN A 22 4.89 1.41 11.51
C GLN A 22 5.15 2.60 12.45
N GLU A 23 6.35 2.71 13.00
CA GLU A 23 6.77 3.82 13.87
C GLU A 23 6.89 5.14 13.11
N GLU A 24 7.47 5.10 11.91
CA GLU A 24 7.61 6.29 11.05
C GLU A 24 6.24 6.78 10.56
N LEU A 25 5.36 5.84 10.15
CA LEU A 25 3.97 6.18 9.83
C LEU A 25 3.24 6.81 11.02
N ALA A 26 3.46 6.28 12.23
CA ALA A 26 2.85 6.79 13.45
C ALA A 26 3.31 8.22 13.74
N GLN A 27 4.61 8.50 13.58
CA GLN A 27 5.17 9.84 13.75
C GLN A 27 4.63 10.83 12.71
N ARG A 28 4.65 10.47 11.42
CA ARG A 28 4.22 11.36 10.32
C ARG A 28 2.73 11.68 10.35
N LEU A 29 1.91 10.72 10.77
CA LEU A 29 0.47 10.90 10.91
C LEU A 29 0.08 11.43 12.30
N SER A 30 1.05 11.65 13.19
CA SER A 30 0.85 12.05 14.60
C SER A 30 -0.16 11.15 15.33
N VAL A 31 -0.06 9.84 15.13
CA VAL A 31 -0.94 8.83 15.73
C VAL A 31 -0.13 7.76 16.46
N SER A 32 -0.80 6.91 17.24
CA SER A 32 -0.15 5.75 17.84
C SER A 32 0.13 4.65 16.81
N THR A 33 1.15 3.83 17.06
CA THR A 33 1.41 2.62 16.26
C THR A 33 0.18 1.69 16.23
N ARG A 34 -0.60 1.61 17.32
CA ARG A 34 -1.87 0.88 17.36
C ARG A 34 -2.89 1.42 16.34
N THR A 35 -2.97 2.74 16.19
CA THR A 35 -3.83 3.39 15.20
C THR A 35 -3.35 3.10 13.78
N VAL A 36 -2.04 3.19 13.51
CA VAL A 36 -1.48 2.80 12.21
C VAL A 36 -1.84 1.36 11.85
N ARG A 37 -1.76 0.42 12.80
CA ARG A 37 -2.15 -0.98 12.55
C ARG A 37 -3.64 -1.12 12.21
N ALA A 38 -4.52 -0.36 12.86
CA ALA A 38 -5.94 -0.35 12.53
C ALA A 38 -6.18 0.25 11.12
N ASP A 39 -5.48 1.35 10.81
CA ASP A 39 -5.56 2.03 9.52
C ASP A 39 -5.04 1.11 8.39
N ILE A 40 -3.90 0.44 8.58
CA ILE A 40 -3.37 -0.57 7.64
C ILE A 40 -4.36 -1.71 7.46
N THR A 41 -4.96 -2.21 8.54
CA THR A 41 -5.97 -3.29 8.45
C THR A 41 -7.16 -2.86 7.60
N ALA A 42 -7.66 -1.63 7.81
CA ALA A 42 -8.75 -1.09 7.01
C ALA A 42 -8.34 -0.86 5.55
N LEU A 43 -7.12 -0.38 5.30
CA LEU A 43 -6.57 -0.20 3.96
C LEU A 43 -6.39 -1.54 3.23
N ASN A 44 -5.86 -2.56 3.92
CA ASN A 44 -5.71 -3.90 3.38
C ASN A 44 -7.06 -4.55 3.08
N ALA A 45 -8.08 -4.34 3.90
CA ALA A 45 -9.43 -4.81 3.60
C ALA A 45 -9.94 -4.23 2.27
N LEU A 46 -9.66 -2.95 2.00
CA LEU A 46 -10.00 -2.33 0.72
C LEU A 46 -9.16 -2.91 -0.43
N LEU A 47 -7.85 -3.03 -0.26
CA LEU A 47 -6.94 -3.51 -1.31
C LEU A 47 -7.12 -5.00 -1.64
N LEU A 48 -7.53 -5.81 -0.67
CA LEU A 48 -7.79 -7.25 -0.85
C LEU A 48 -8.86 -7.48 -1.92
N HIS A 49 -9.86 -6.59 -2.02
CA HIS A 49 -10.86 -6.65 -3.09
C HIS A 49 -10.25 -6.49 -4.49
N TYR A 50 -9.14 -5.78 -4.60
CA TYR A 50 -8.37 -5.53 -5.83
C TYR A 50 -7.16 -6.46 -5.94
N GLY A 51 -7.04 -7.46 -5.08
CA GLY A 51 -5.94 -8.42 -5.14
C GLY A 51 -4.60 -7.86 -4.65
N ALA A 52 -4.59 -6.83 -3.81
CA ALA A 52 -3.37 -6.27 -3.24
C ALA A 52 -3.46 -6.15 -1.71
N GLN A 53 -2.32 -6.03 -1.04
CA GLN A 53 -2.26 -5.76 0.40
C GLN A 53 -0.90 -5.21 0.80
N PHE A 54 -0.84 -4.45 1.89
CA PHE A 54 0.42 -4.09 2.54
C PHE A 54 0.82 -5.12 3.58
N ILE A 55 2.04 -5.65 3.46
CA ILE A 55 2.64 -6.57 4.41
C ILE A 55 3.80 -5.87 5.12
N LEU A 56 3.88 -6.04 6.45
CA LEU A 56 5.01 -5.54 7.23
C LEU A 56 6.19 -6.51 7.11
N THR A 57 7.24 -6.07 6.42
CA THR A 57 8.51 -6.80 6.32
C THR A 57 9.48 -6.30 7.38
N ARG A 58 10.03 -7.22 8.18
CA ARG A 58 10.99 -6.88 9.23
C ARG A 58 12.23 -6.22 8.60
N GLY A 59 12.59 -5.04 9.07
CA GLY A 59 13.74 -4.27 8.58
C GLY A 59 13.45 -3.32 7.42
N SER A 60 12.32 -3.45 6.73
CA SER A 60 11.97 -2.59 5.56
C SER A 60 10.66 -1.82 5.74
N GLY A 61 9.78 -2.23 6.66
CA GLY A 61 8.49 -1.57 6.87
C GLY A 61 7.38 -2.17 6.01
N TYR A 62 6.33 -1.39 5.72
CA TYR A 62 5.20 -1.86 4.93
C TYR A 62 5.52 -1.88 3.44
N GLN A 63 5.30 -3.03 2.81
CA GLN A 63 5.47 -3.24 1.37
C GLN A 63 4.16 -3.64 0.73
N LEU A 64 3.86 -3.09 -0.45
CA LEU A 64 2.72 -3.50 -1.25
C LEU A 64 3.01 -4.85 -1.92
N VAL A 65 2.13 -5.82 -1.69
CA VAL A 65 2.15 -7.15 -2.31
C VAL A 65 0.89 -7.29 -3.14
N ILE A 66 1.06 -7.59 -4.43
CA ILE A 66 -0.03 -7.81 -5.38
C ILE A 66 -0.15 -9.32 -5.57
N HIS A 67 -1.30 -9.87 -5.21
CA HIS A 67 -1.66 -11.27 -5.41
C HIS A 67 -2.33 -11.50 -6.77
N ASP A 68 -3.18 -10.57 -7.20
CA ASP A 68 -3.94 -10.65 -8.46
C ASP A 68 -3.66 -9.41 -9.33
N PRO A 69 -2.68 -9.47 -10.24
CA PRO A 69 -2.30 -8.32 -11.07
C PRO A 69 -3.44 -7.87 -11.99
N THR A 70 -4.33 -8.77 -12.41
CA THR A 70 -5.50 -8.45 -13.24
C THR A 70 -6.53 -7.59 -12.50
N ARG A 71 -6.79 -7.89 -11.22
CA ARG A 71 -7.69 -7.09 -10.37
C ARG A 71 -7.06 -5.77 -9.97
N TYR A 72 -5.75 -5.76 -9.79
CA TYR A 72 -5.00 -4.54 -9.52
C TYR A 72 -4.97 -3.62 -10.74
N GLN A 73 -4.95 -4.15 -11.95
CA GLN A 73 -5.05 -3.34 -13.17
C GLN A 73 -6.39 -2.58 -13.25
N THR A 74 -7.49 -3.19 -12.80
CA THR A 74 -8.79 -2.51 -12.69
C THR A 74 -8.78 -1.35 -11.68
N LEU A 75 -7.92 -1.43 -10.65
CA LEU A 75 -7.67 -0.32 -9.72
C LEU A 75 -6.99 0.86 -10.42
N GLU A 76 -5.99 0.58 -11.27
CA GLU A 76 -5.29 1.60 -12.05
C GLU A 76 -6.21 2.27 -13.08
N GLU A 77 -7.04 1.48 -13.79
CA GLU A 77 -7.96 2.00 -14.80
C GLU A 77 -9.05 2.92 -14.21
N SER A 78 -9.44 2.67 -12.96
CA SER A 78 -10.46 3.47 -12.25
C SER A 78 -9.89 4.77 -11.64
N ALA A 79 -8.57 4.96 -11.64
CA ALA A 79 -7.95 6.21 -11.24
C ALA A 79 -7.83 7.16 -12.46
N PRO A 80 -8.30 8.42 -12.39
CA PRO A 80 -8.17 9.34 -13.50
C PRO A 80 -6.69 9.48 -13.86
N LYS A 81 -6.38 9.20 -15.14
CA LYS A 81 -5.05 9.15 -15.76
C LYS A 81 -4.16 10.35 -15.39
N ALA A 82 -3.56 10.28 -14.21
CA ALA A 82 -2.47 11.11 -13.78
C ALA A 82 -1.37 10.14 -13.37
N GLN A 83 -0.47 9.92 -14.33
CA GLN A 83 0.79 9.19 -14.21
C GLN A 83 0.64 7.67 -14.12
N HIS A 84 1.10 7.00 -15.18
CA HIS A 84 1.73 5.69 -15.12
C HIS A 84 2.41 5.47 -13.78
N ILE A 85 1.96 4.46 -13.04
CA ILE A 85 2.56 4.09 -11.77
C ILE A 85 3.26 2.73 -11.93
N PRO A 86 4.53 2.65 -12.35
CA PRO A 86 5.37 1.52 -11.98
C PRO A 86 5.81 1.72 -10.52
N ARG A 87 5.03 1.25 -9.53
CA ARG A 87 5.27 1.54 -8.08
C ARG A 87 5.93 0.43 -7.27
N THR A 88 6.65 -0.49 -7.90
CA THR A 88 7.53 -1.39 -7.15
C THR A 88 8.91 -1.41 -7.78
N ALA A 89 9.89 -0.83 -7.09
CA ALA A 89 11.30 -1.18 -7.30
C ALA A 89 11.55 -2.69 -7.07
N ALA A 90 10.61 -3.39 -6.42
CA ALA A 90 10.61 -4.82 -6.16
C ALA A 90 10.01 -5.70 -7.28
N ASP A 91 9.41 -5.15 -8.34
CA ASP A 91 9.05 -5.93 -9.55
C ASP A 91 10.28 -6.42 -10.32
N ARG A 92 11.50 -6.15 -9.81
CA ARG A 92 12.74 -6.71 -10.36
C ARG A 92 13.24 -7.99 -9.70
N ILE A 93 12.74 -8.42 -8.52
CA ILE A 93 13.46 -9.47 -7.77
C ILE A 93 12.67 -10.77 -7.58
N HIS A 94 11.35 -10.84 -7.80
CA HIS A 94 10.60 -12.11 -7.75
C HIS A 94 10.06 -12.56 -9.12
N PHE A 95 10.77 -12.22 -10.21
CA PHE A 95 10.69 -12.96 -11.47
C PHE A 95 11.88 -13.92 -11.64
N LEU A 96 12.38 -14.48 -10.54
CA LEU A 96 13.35 -15.57 -10.57
C LEU A 96 13.03 -16.57 -9.45
N LEU A 97 12.26 -17.60 -9.80
CA LEU A 97 12.76 -18.97 -9.68
C LEU A 97 11.97 -19.87 -10.64
N VAL A 98 12.69 -20.37 -11.64
CA VAL A 98 12.51 -21.62 -12.44
C VAL A 98 11.10 -22.19 -12.58
#